data_AF-D5AX14-F1
#
_entry.id   AF-D5AX14-F1
#
_cell.length_a   1.000
_cell.length_b   1.000
_cell.length_c   1.000
_cell.angle_alpha   90.00
_cell.angle_beta   90.00
_cell.angle_gamma   90.00
#
_symmetry.space_group_name_H-M   'P 1'
#
loop_
_entity.id
_entity.type
_entity.pdbx_description
1 polymer ?
#
loop_
_entity_poly.entity_id
_entity_poly.type
_entity_poly.pdbx_seq_one_letter_code
_entity_poly.pdbx_strand_id
1 'polypeptide(L)'
;MITQKEKEHLAKDKQNIYLRIISGIALVSLFVIAILCLKTLFYILMILVGLGMLSEWYNMTYPSINYLLIGLIIIPIPISLLIFLSMEESNRLVIMLYFCILWSVDTFAMIGGKTFKGIKLAPKISPKKTWTGLITGTVSAGLVSVLVSLIPNYHIEHYYFSNKIYLFIISCILALIAQSSDLFISYFKRKFNIKDSGHIIPGHGGVLDRFDSIILTAPVFFCINIYL
;
A
#
# COMPACT_ATOMS: atom_id res chain seq x y z
N MET A 1 -31.75 -10.20 25.82
CA MET A 1 -31.59 -11.37 24.93
C MET A 1 -31.29 -10.85 23.54
N ILE A 2 -30.10 -11.14 23.01
CA ILE A 2 -29.72 -10.75 21.64
C ILE A 2 -30.56 -11.57 20.66
N THR A 3 -31.23 -10.90 19.71
CA THR A 3 -32.10 -11.55 18.72
C THR A 3 -31.31 -12.46 17.78
N GLN A 4 -31.96 -13.46 17.20
CA GLN A 4 -31.31 -14.41 16.28
C GLN A 4 -30.68 -13.71 15.06
N LYS A 5 -31.32 -12.64 14.57
CA LYS A 5 -30.78 -11.75 13.53
C LYS A 5 -29.52 -11.00 13.96
N GLU A 6 -29.46 -10.51 15.20
CA GLU A 6 -28.26 -9.87 15.73
C GLU A 6 -27.10 -10.86 15.89
N LYS A 7 -27.38 -12.10 16.31
CA LYS A 7 -26.36 -13.17 16.39
C LYS A 7 -25.81 -13.52 15.00
N GLU A 8 -26.66 -13.61 13.98
CA GLU A 8 -26.25 -13.85 12.60
C GLU A 8 -25.44 -12.68 12.01
N HIS A 9 -25.81 -11.44 12.33
CA HIS A 9 -25.06 -10.26 11.93
C HIS A 9 -23.68 -10.20 12.59
N LEU A 10 -23.60 -10.43 13.90
CA LEU A 10 -22.34 -10.51 14.65
C LEU A 10 -21.45 -11.65 14.16
N ALA A 11 -22.03 -12.79 13.76
CA ALA A 11 -21.29 -13.91 13.19
C ALA A 11 -20.71 -13.55 11.81
N LYS A 12 -21.49 -12.90 10.93
CA LYS A 12 -21.01 -12.41 9.63
C LYS A 12 -19.92 -11.36 9.78
N ASP A 13 -20.04 -10.43 10.72
CA ASP A 13 -19.02 -9.41 10.98
C ASP A 13 -17.71 -10.02 11.50
N LYS A 14 -17.79 -10.98 12.43
CA LYS A 14 -16.61 -11.72 12.89
C LYS A 14 -15.98 -12.53 11.76
N GLN A 15 -16.78 -13.25 10.98
CA GLN A 15 -16.30 -14.03 9.83
C GLN A 15 -15.57 -13.14 8.80
N ASN A 16 -16.11 -11.95 8.53
CA ASN A 16 -15.48 -10.96 7.65
C ASN A 16 -14.13 -10.45 8.20
N ILE A 17 -13.99 -10.30 9.53
CA ILE A 17 -12.71 -9.92 10.16
C ILE A 17 -11.68 -11.04 10.04
N TYR A 18 -12.06 -12.30 10.31
CA TYR A 18 -11.15 -13.44 10.16
C TYR A 18 -10.67 -13.59 8.71
N LEU A 19 -11.59 -13.48 7.74
CA LEU A 19 -11.24 -13.53 6.32
C LEU A 19 -10.24 -12.44 5.93
N ARG A 20 -10.39 -11.22 6.46
CA ARG A 20 -9.42 -10.12 6.26
C ARG A 20 -8.06 -10.44 6.88
N ILE A 21 -8.01 -10.96 8.09
CA ILE A 21 -6.72 -11.26 8.72
C ILE A 21 -6.00 -12.37 7.94
N ILE A 22 -6.71 -13.44 7.59
CA ILE A 22 -6.13 -14.59 6.88
C ILE A 22 -5.64 -14.19 5.48
N SER A 23 -6.48 -13.50 4.69
CA SER A 23 -6.08 -13.07 3.35
C SER A 23 -4.95 -12.04 3.38
N GLY A 24 -4.89 -11.18 4.40
CA GLY A 24 -3.80 -10.22 4.59
C GLY A 24 -2.47 -10.92 4.90
N ILE A 25 -2.47 -11.86 5.85
CA ILE A 25 -1.27 -12.66 6.19
C ILE A 25 -0.82 -13.48 4.98
N ALA A 26 -1.75 -14.10 4.25
CA ALA A 26 -1.43 -14.86 3.05
C ALA A 26 -0.79 -13.99 1.97
N LEU A 27 -1.35 -12.80 1.71
CA LEU A 27 -0.81 -11.85 0.72
C LEU A 27 0.58 -11.35 1.12
N VAL A 28 0.77 -10.93 2.38
CA VAL A 28 2.06 -10.47 2.89
C VAL A 28 3.09 -11.58 2.80
N SER A 29 2.77 -12.80 3.25
CA SER A 29 3.67 -13.95 3.20
C SER A 29 4.06 -14.30 1.77
N LEU A 30 3.09 -14.26 0.85
CA LEU A 30 3.32 -14.50 -0.58
C LEU A 30 4.28 -13.47 -1.18
N PHE A 31 4.10 -12.18 -0.88
CA PHE A 31 5.01 -11.12 -1.32
C PHE A 31 6.40 -11.26 -0.71
N VAL A 32 6.52 -11.60 0.58
CA VAL A 32 7.80 -11.82 1.25
C VAL A 32 8.56 -12.99 0.60
N ILE A 33 7.90 -14.12 0.35
CA ILE A 33 8.50 -15.26 -0.35
C ILE A 33 8.90 -14.89 -1.77
N ALA A 34 8.05 -14.15 -2.49
CA ALA A 34 8.33 -13.72 -3.85
C ALA A 34 9.56 -12.79 -3.92
N ILE A 35 9.68 -11.83 -3.00
CA ILE A 35 10.80 -10.90 -2.97
C ILE A 35 12.09 -11.59 -2.52
N LEU A 36 12.05 -12.38 -1.45
CA LEU A 36 13.26 -12.92 -0.81
C LEU A 36 13.75 -14.24 -1.42
N CYS A 37 12.86 -15.06 -1.99
CA CYS A 37 13.18 -16.42 -2.42
C CYS A 37 12.94 -16.67 -3.92
N LEU A 38 11.87 -16.13 -4.50
CA LEU A 38 11.40 -16.49 -5.85
C LEU A 38 11.14 -15.27 -6.73
N LYS A 39 12.21 -14.70 -7.30
CA LYS A 39 12.14 -13.48 -8.13
C LYS A 39 11.13 -13.56 -9.28
N THR A 40 11.05 -14.69 -9.98
CA THR A 40 10.08 -14.89 -11.05
C THR A 40 8.64 -14.82 -10.54
N LEU A 41 8.38 -15.30 -9.32
CA LEU A 41 7.07 -15.16 -8.69
C LEU A 41 6.75 -13.69 -8.41
N PHE A 42 7.74 -12.89 -7.97
CA PHE A 42 7.54 -11.46 -7.79
C PHE A 42 7.13 -10.76 -9.09
N TYR A 43 7.79 -11.06 -10.21
CA TYR A 43 7.42 -10.50 -11.52
C TYR A 43 5.99 -10.84 -11.92
N ILE A 44 5.60 -12.12 -11.78
CA ILE A 44 4.25 -12.58 -12.10
C ILE A 44 3.22 -11.86 -11.22
N LEU A 45 3.48 -11.76 -9.92
CA LEU A 45 2.59 -11.05 -8.99
C LEU A 45 2.45 -9.57 -9.34
N MET A 46 3.55 -8.88 -9.64
CA MET A 46 3.52 -7.46 -10.02
C MET A 46 2.74 -7.23 -11.32
N ILE A 47 2.89 -8.12 -12.32
CA ILE A 47 2.09 -8.07 -13.56
C ILE A 47 0.61 -8.31 -13.25
N LEU A 48 0.27 -9.31 -12.44
CA LEU A 48 -1.12 -9.59 -12.05
C LEU A 48 -1.74 -8.42 -11.27
N VAL A 49 -0.98 -7.78 -10.38
CA VAL A 49 -1.40 -6.56 -9.69
C VAL A 49 -1.66 -5.44 -10.70
N GLY A 50 -0.74 -5.18 -11.62
CA GLY A 50 -0.92 -4.16 -12.66
C GLY A 50 -2.15 -4.40 -13.53
N LEU A 51 -2.38 -5.65 -13.97
CA LEU A 51 -3.57 -6.02 -14.75
C LEU A 51 -4.86 -5.87 -13.94
N GLY A 52 -4.86 -6.28 -12.67
CA GLY A 52 -6.00 -6.10 -11.77
C GLY A 52 -6.34 -4.62 -11.55
N MET A 53 -5.32 -3.80 -11.29
CA MET A 53 -5.46 -2.34 -11.15
C MET A 53 -6.00 -1.70 -12.42
N LEU A 54 -5.50 -2.08 -13.60
CA LEU A 54 -5.98 -1.57 -14.89
C LEU A 54 -7.43 -1.98 -15.15
N SER A 55 -7.80 -3.23 -14.85
CA SER A 55 -9.18 -3.71 -15.01
C SER A 55 -10.15 -2.92 -14.12
N GLU A 56 -9.80 -2.71 -12.85
CA GLU A 56 -10.63 -1.93 -11.93
C GLU A 56 -10.70 -0.45 -12.32
N TRP A 57 -9.57 0.13 -12.78
CA TRP A 57 -9.54 1.49 -13.28
C TRP A 57 -10.40 1.66 -14.53
N TYR A 58 -10.34 0.72 -15.47
CA TYR A 58 -11.18 0.70 -16.66
C TYR A 58 -12.66 0.70 -16.25
N ASN A 59 -13.07 -0.24 -15.40
CA ASN A 59 -14.46 -0.34 -14.94
C ASN A 59 -14.94 0.93 -14.22
N MET A 60 -14.06 1.62 -13.50
CA MET A 60 -14.38 2.90 -12.86
C MET A 60 -14.56 4.04 -13.88
N THR A 61 -13.81 4.04 -15.00
CA THR A 61 -13.63 5.24 -15.84
C THR A 61 -14.15 5.10 -17.28
N TYR A 62 -14.71 3.94 -17.67
CA TYR A 62 -14.88 3.57 -19.08
C TYR A 62 -15.76 4.44 -20.00
N PRO A 63 -16.68 5.33 -19.58
CA PRO A 63 -17.24 6.26 -20.56
C PRO A 63 -16.32 7.45 -20.86
N SER A 64 -15.23 7.66 -20.11
CA SER A 64 -14.39 8.87 -20.22
C SER A 64 -12.94 8.57 -20.65
N ILE A 65 -12.66 8.76 -21.94
CA ILE A 65 -11.35 8.47 -22.55
C ILE A 65 -10.17 9.16 -21.84
N ASN A 66 -10.33 10.41 -21.40
CA ASN A 66 -9.25 11.15 -20.74
C ASN A 66 -8.79 10.44 -19.45
N TYR A 67 -9.73 9.88 -18.68
CA TYR A 67 -9.39 9.17 -17.44
C TYR A 67 -8.88 7.76 -17.70
N LEU A 68 -9.34 7.09 -18.76
CA LEU A 68 -8.75 5.85 -19.22
C LEU A 68 -7.26 6.02 -19.57
N LEU A 69 -6.94 7.07 -20.33
CA LEU A 69 -5.55 7.39 -20.70
C LEU A 69 -4.67 7.70 -19.48
N ILE A 70 -5.21 8.39 -18.48
CA ILE A 70 -4.50 8.62 -17.21
C ILE A 70 -4.15 7.28 -16.56
N GLY A 71 -5.11 6.36 -16.42
CA GLY A 71 -4.88 5.03 -15.84
C GLY A 71 -3.80 4.22 -16.55
N LEU A 72 -3.80 4.26 -17.88
CA LEU A 72 -2.81 3.60 -18.73
C LEU A 72 -1.38 4.13 -18.54
N ILE A 73 -1.22 5.33 -17.99
CA ILE A 73 0.09 5.91 -17.68
C ILE A 73 0.44 5.65 -16.22
N ILE A 74 -0.46 6.00 -15.29
CA ILE A 74 -0.14 6.01 -13.85
C ILE A 74 -0.04 4.61 -13.23
N ILE A 75 -0.61 3.57 -13.84
CA ILE A 75 -0.56 2.20 -13.31
C ILE A 75 0.64 1.41 -13.85
N PRO A 76 0.91 1.35 -15.17
CA PRO A 76 2.01 0.52 -15.67
C PRO A 76 3.41 1.04 -15.29
N ILE A 77 3.60 2.35 -15.21
CA ILE A 77 4.89 2.97 -14.86
C ILE A 77 5.38 2.51 -13.47
N PRO A 78 4.65 2.70 -12.36
CA PRO A 78 5.13 2.28 -11.04
C PRO A 78 5.35 0.76 -10.94
N ILE A 79 4.53 -0.05 -11.63
CA ILE A 79 4.70 -1.51 -11.70
C ILE A 79 6.00 -1.86 -12.43
N SER A 80 6.27 -1.24 -13.59
CA SER A 80 7.49 -1.51 -14.35
C SER A 80 8.75 -1.04 -13.62
N LEU A 81 8.70 0.08 -12.90
CA LEU A 81 9.82 0.57 -12.08
C LEU A 81 10.16 -0.40 -10.95
N LEU A 82 9.17 -0.94 -10.24
CA LEU A 82 9.42 -1.93 -9.18
C LEU A 82 9.96 -3.25 -9.74
N ILE A 83 9.46 -3.69 -10.90
CA ILE A 83 10.01 -4.86 -11.59
C ILE A 83 11.46 -4.58 -11.98
N PHE A 84 11.74 -3.43 -12.60
CA PHE A 84 13.09 -3.05 -13.03
C PHE A 84 14.08 -3.01 -11.85
N LEU A 85 13.74 -2.34 -10.74
CA LEU A 85 14.58 -2.33 -9.53
C LEU A 85 14.85 -3.75 -9.03
N SER A 86 13.82 -4.59 -9.05
CA SER A 86 13.96 -5.96 -8.56
C SER A 86 14.87 -6.80 -9.44
N MET A 87 15.16 -6.41 -10.70
CA MET A 87 16.09 -7.13 -11.58
C MET A 87 17.52 -7.13 -11.03
N GLU A 88 17.90 -6.17 -10.19
CA GLU A 88 19.18 -6.15 -9.51
C GLU A 88 19.10 -6.88 -8.15
N GLU A 89 19.95 -7.88 -7.93
CA GLU A 89 19.92 -8.66 -6.67
C GLU A 89 20.27 -7.83 -5.42
N SER A 90 21.12 -6.80 -5.58
CA SER A 90 21.47 -5.82 -4.54
C SER A 90 20.24 -5.08 -3.99
N ASN A 91 19.24 -4.84 -4.84
CA ASN A 91 18.02 -4.11 -4.49
C ASN A 91 16.96 -4.96 -3.78
N ARG A 92 17.18 -6.28 -3.66
CA ARG A 92 16.20 -7.20 -3.06
C ARG A 92 15.77 -6.78 -1.65
N LEU A 93 16.74 -6.45 -0.78
CA LEU A 93 16.45 -6.00 0.57
C LEU A 93 15.81 -4.60 0.59
N VAL A 94 16.23 -3.72 -0.30
CA VAL A 94 15.68 -2.35 -0.44
C VAL A 94 14.21 -2.40 -0.83
N ILE A 95 13.81 -3.30 -1.74
CA ILE A 95 12.41 -3.52 -2.12
C ILE A 95 11.61 -4.12 -0.96
N MET A 96 12.19 -5.06 -0.23
CA MET A 96 11.55 -5.59 0.99
C MET A 96 11.31 -4.47 2.02
N LEU A 97 12.26 -3.55 2.19
CA LEU A 97 12.13 -2.38 3.07
C LEU A 97 10.96 -1.49 2.63
N TYR A 98 10.87 -1.23 1.33
CA TYR A 98 9.82 -0.42 0.73
C TYR A 98 8.43 -0.99 1.05
N PHE A 99 8.21 -2.29 0.86
CA PHE A 99 6.93 -2.90 1.22
C PHE A 99 6.67 -2.89 2.73
N CYS A 100 7.69 -3.11 3.56
CA CYS A 100 7.55 -2.99 5.03
C CYS A 100 7.11 -1.58 5.45
N ILE A 101 7.67 -0.54 4.82
CA ILE A 101 7.29 0.85 5.04
C ILE A 101 5.81 1.04 4.68
N LEU A 102 5.38 0.63 3.49
CA LEU A 102 3.99 0.82 3.05
C LEU A 102 2.99 0.06 3.94
N TRP A 103 3.26 -1.20 4.25
CA TRP A 103 2.41 -2.00 5.14
C TRP A 103 2.35 -1.43 6.56
N SER A 104 3.45 -0.87 7.05
CA SER A 104 3.50 -0.14 8.33
C SER A 104 2.57 1.06 8.30
N VAL A 105 2.67 1.91 7.25
CA VAL A 105 1.84 3.11 7.12
C VAL A 105 0.36 2.76 7.19
N ASP A 106 -0.10 1.79 6.40
CA ASP A 106 -1.52 1.40 6.37
C ASP A 106 -2.00 0.88 7.72
N THR A 107 -1.18 0.07 8.39
CA THR A 107 -1.53 -0.54 9.67
C THR A 107 -1.58 0.51 10.78
N PHE A 108 -0.54 1.30 10.95
CA PHE A 108 -0.42 2.25 12.05
C PHE A 108 -1.20 3.54 11.82
N ALA A 109 -1.48 3.94 10.57
CA ALA A 109 -2.44 5.00 10.29
C ALA A 109 -3.85 4.59 10.69
N MET A 110 -4.25 3.35 10.38
CA MET A 110 -5.54 2.81 10.78
C MET A 110 -5.65 2.70 12.31
N ILE A 111 -4.64 2.12 12.97
CA ILE A 111 -4.64 1.93 14.43
C ILE A 111 -4.65 3.31 15.11
N GLY A 112 -3.71 4.19 14.77
CA GLY A 112 -3.62 5.52 15.39
C GLY A 112 -4.86 6.37 15.16
N GLY A 113 -5.42 6.36 13.94
CA GLY A 113 -6.65 7.08 13.63
C GLY A 113 -7.87 6.58 14.42
N LYS A 114 -7.96 5.27 14.69
CA LYS A 114 -9.04 4.71 15.52
C LYS A 114 -8.83 4.94 17.02
N THR A 115 -7.60 4.82 17.49
CA THR A 115 -7.25 4.91 18.92
C THR A 115 -7.27 6.35 19.41
N PHE A 116 -6.53 7.25 18.75
CA PHE A 116 -6.43 8.64 19.18
C PHE A 116 -7.61 9.48 18.71
N LYS A 117 -8.34 9.02 17.68
CA LYS A 117 -9.40 9.79 17.00
C LYS A 117 -8.85 11.16 16.58
N GLY A 118 -9.70 12.09 16.15
CA GLY A 118 -9.27 13.45 15.83
C GLY A 118 -9.89 14.01 14.56
N ILE A 119 -9.36 15.15 14.13
CA ILE A 119 -9.88 15.89 12.97
C ILE A 119 -9.69 15.05 11.71
N LYS A 120 -10.75 14.97 10.91
CA LYS A 120 -10.74 14.28 9.62
C LYS A 120 -9.80 15.00 8.65
N LEU A 121 -8.92 14.25 7.99
CA LEU A 121 -7.92 14.77 7.06
C LEU A 121 -8.57 15.28 5.77
N ALA A 122 -9.45 14.47 5.17
CA ALA A 122 -10.10 14.78 3.90
C ALA A 122 -11.59 14.36 3.94
N PRO A 123 -12.46 15.10 4.66
CA PRO A 123 -13.83 14.66 4.95
C PRO A 123 -14.68 14.32 3.71
N LYS A 124 -14.50 15.05 2.61
CA LYS A 124 -15.24 14.87 1.35
C LYS A 124 -14.73 13.69 0.51
N ILE A 125 -13.44 13.36 0.62
CA ILE A 125 -12.76 12.36 -0.23
C ILE A 125 -12.68 11.01 0.50
N SER A 126 -12.11 11.03 1.70
CA SER A 126 -11.93 9.86 2.57
C SER A 126 -12.35 10.19 4.01
N PRO A 127 -13.63 9.96 4.36
CA PRO A 127 -14.20 10.39 5.65
C PRO A 127 -13.63 9.65 6.87
N LYS A 128 -12.89 8.56 6.64
CA LYS A 128 -12.27 7.74 7.68
C LYS A 128 -10.82 8.15 8.00
N LYS A 129 -10.15 8.94 7.16
CA LYS A 129 -8.78 9.40 7.42
C LYS A 129 -8.77 10.56 8.41
N THR A 130 -7.83 10.54 9.34
CA THR A 130 -7.62 11.59 10.35
C THR A 130 -6.18 12.10 10.30
N TRP A 131 -5.97 13.32 10.79
CA TRP A 131 -4.62 13.89 10.97
C TRP A 131 -3.77 13.06 11.95
N THR A 132 -4.39 12.49 12.98
CA THR A 132 -3.72 11.60 13.91
C THR A 132 -3.24 10.32 13.23
N GLY A 133 -4.05 9.72 12.36
CA GLY A 133 -3.64 8.57 11.56
C GLY A 133 -2.49 8.92 10.60
N LEU A 134 -2.50 10.12 10.01
CA LEU A 134 -1.40 10.60 9.18
C LEU A 134 -0.09 10.63 9.95
N ILE A 135 -0.09 11.26 11.13
CA ILE A 135 1.10 11.39 11.98
C ILE A 135 1.59 10.02 12.45
N THR A 136 0.70 9.15 12.97
CA THR A 136 1.11 7.83 13.46
C THR A 136 1.62 6.93 12.34
N GLY A 137 0.97 6.96 11.17
CA GLY A 137 1.45 6.24 9.98
C GLY A 137 2.85 6.69 9.57
N THR A 138 3.08 8.00 9.47
CA THR A 138 4.38 8.57 9.09
C THR A 138 5.48 8.25 10.10
N VAL A 139 5.24 8.47 11.40
CA VAL A 139 6.26 8.16 12.43
C VAL A 139 6.54 6.67 12.49
N SER A 140 5.51 5.82 12.38
CA SER A 140 5.70 4.37 12.37
C SER A 140 6.55 3.89 11.20
N ALA A 141 6.42 4.51 10.02
CA ALA A 141 7.19 4.15 8.83
C ALA A 141 8.70 4.35 9.06
N GLY A 142 9.07 5.49 9.64
CA GLY A 142 10.45 5.77 10.03
C GLY A 142 10.97 4.84 11.12
N LEU A 143 10.14 4.53 12.14
CA LEU A 143 10.54 3.61 13.19
C LEU A 143 10.71 2.17 12.68
N VAL A 144 9.76 1.69 11.88
CA VAL A 144 9.81 0.33 11.31
C VAL A 144 11.00 0.18 10.38
N SER A 145 11.33 1.15 9.55
CA SER A 145 12.51 1.04 8.68
C SER A 145 13.81 0.98 9.48
N VAL A 146 13.94 1.79 10.53
CA VAL A 146 15.09 1.70 11.45
C VAL A 146 15.11 0.35 12.15
N LEU A 147 13.99 -0.18 12.65
CA LEU A 147 13.94 -1.48 13.30
C LEU A 147 14.32 -2.63 12.36
N VAL A 148 13.85 -2.59 11.10
CA VAL A 148 14.22 -3.57 10.07
C VAL A 148 15.72 -3.51 9.78
N SER A 149 16.32 -2.32 9.76
CA SER A 149 17.77 -2.15 9.57
C SER A 149 18.64 -2.74 10.70
N LEU A 150 18.04 -3.06 11.85
CA LEU A 150 18.74 -3.68 12.99
C LEU A 150 18.72 -5.21 12.95
N ILE A 151 17.98 -5.82 12.02
CA ILE A 151 17.91 -7.27 11.89
C ILE A 151 19.30 -7.81 11.47
N PRO A 152 19.84 -8.83 12.18
CA PRO A 152 21.12 -9.44 11.79
C PRO A 152 21.08 -9.92 10.33
N ASN A 153 22.14 -9.65 9.57
CA ASN A 153 22.26 -9.92 8.13
C ASN A 153 21.37 -9.07 7.20
N TYR A 154 20.64 -8.09 7.72
CA TYR A 154 19.95 -7.09 6.89
C TYR A 154 20.89 -5.93 6.56
N HIS A 155 21.78 -6.16 5.59
CA HIS A 155 22.77 -5.19 5.16
C HIS A 155 22.44 -4.62 3.79
N ILE A 156 22.17 -3.32 3.76
CA ILE A 156 22.00 -2.55 2.53
C ILE A 156 23.28 -1.72 2.35
N GLU A 157 24.00 -1.95 1.25
CA GLU A 157 25.28 -1.27 0.98
C GLU A 157 25.11 0.21 0.58
N HIS A 158 23.89 0.63 0.23
CA HIS A 158 23.61 2.04 -0.07
C HIS A 158 23.78 2.94 1.16
N TYR A 159 24.54 4.03 0.98
CA TYR A 159 24.87 4.99 2.03
C TYR A 159 23.65 5.59 2.74
N TYR A 160 22.63 6.01 1.98
CA TYR A 160 21.44 6.65 2.57
C TYR A 160 20.52 5.66 3.28
N PHE A 161 20.56 4.39 2.89
CA PHE A 161 19.79 3.33 3.56
C PHE A 161 20.52 2.73 4.76
N SER A 162 21.85 2.86 4.84
CA SER A 162 22.65 2.43 6.00
C SER A 162 22.67 3.43 7.14
N ASN A 163 22.52 4.73 6.85
CA ASN A 163 22.39 5.75 7.89
C ASN A 163 20.95 5.80 8.44
N LYS A 164 20.79 5.49 9.72
CA LYS A 164 19.48 5.40 10.39
C LYS A 164 18.68 6.71 10.36
N ILE A 165 19.34 7.87 10.39
CA ILE A 165 18.67 9.17 10.35
C ILE A 165 18.11 9.43 8.95
N TYR A 166 18.93 9.22 7.91
CA TYR A 166 18.47 9.36 6.53
C TYR A 166 17.37 8.35 6.21
N LEU A 167 17.51 7.10 6.66
CA LEU A 167 16.51 6.07 6.48
C LEU A 167 15.16 6.46 7.12
N PHE A 168 15.18 6.98 8.36
CA PHE A 168 13.99 7.46 9.05
C PHE A 168 13.30 8.58 8.26
N ILE A 169 14.06 9.56 7.78
CA ILE A 169 13.54 10.72 7.03
C ILE A 169 12.96 10.28 5.69
N ILE A 170 13.68 9.46 4.92
CA ILE A 170 13.22 8.91 3.63
C ILE A 170 11.92 8.13 3.82
N SER A 171 11.83 7.32 4.87
CA SER A 171 10.63 6.52 5.17
C SER A 171 9.44 7.40 5.55
N CYS A 172 9.68 8.50 6.29
CA CYS A 172 8.64 9.49 6.58
C CYS A 172 8.14 10.17 5.29
N ILE A 173 9.04 10.51 4.37
CA ILE A 173 8.67 11.11 3.07
C ILE A 173 7.83 10.13 2.25
N LEU A 174 8.26 8.88 2.13
CA LEU A 174 7.51 7.82 1.44
C LEU A 174 6.14 7.61 2.08
N ALA A 175 6.02 7.67 3.40
CA ALA A 175 4.73 7.55 4.09
C ALA A 175 3.76 8.69 3.77
N LEU A 176 4.25 9.93 3.66
CA LEU A 176 3.42 11.07 3.25
C LEU A 176 2.95 10.92 1.80
N ILE A 177 3.82 10.43 0.91
CA ILE A 177 3.48 10.15 -0.49
C ILE A 177 2.47 9.00 -0.59
N ALA A 178 2.66 7.92 0.17
CA ALA A 178 1.74 6.78 0.22
C ALA A 178 0.32 7.23 0.59
N GLN A 179 0.19 8.04 1.63
CA GLN A 179 -1.10 8.56 2.07
C GLN A 179 -1.72 9.54 1.07
N SER A 180 -0.89 10.32 0.38
CA SER A 180 -1.32 11.20 -0.71
C SER A 180 -1.81 10.39 -1.91
N SER A 181 -1.18 9.26 -2.21
CA SER A 181 -1.57 8.34 -3.28
C SER A 181 -2.94 7.71 -3.03
N ASP A 182 -3.21 7.21 -1.82
CA ASP A 182 -4.54 6.72 -1.46
C ASP A 182 -5.60 7.85 -1.53
N LEU A 183 -5.26 9.08 -1.10
CA LEU A 183 -6.17 10.22 -1.28
C LEU A 183 -6.43 10.55 -2.76
N PHE A 184 -5.41 10.45 -3.61
CA PHE A 184 -5.51 10.65 -5.05
C PHE A 184 -6.46 9.63 -5.69
N ILE A 185 -6.30 8.34 -5.39
CA ILE A 185 -7.21 7.29 -5.91
C ILE A 185 -8.61 7.43 -5.30
N SER A 186 -8.71 7.72 -4.01
CA SER A 186 -9.98 8.02 -3.37
C SER A 186 -10.71 9.20 -4.02
N TYR A 187 -10.00 10.22 -4.51
CA TYR A 187 -10.60 11.34 -5.24
C TYR A 187 -11.22 10.87 -6.57
N PHE A 188 -10.53 10.04 -7.36
CA PHE A 188 -11.12 9.48 -8.58
C PHE A 188 -12.36 8.64 -8.28
N LYS A 189 -12.32 7.82 -7.24
CA LYS A 189 -13.50 7.04 -6.82
C LYS A 189 -14.71 7.93 -6.55
N ARG A 190 -14.52 9.05 -5.83
CA ARG A 190 -15.61 10.03 -5.59
C ARG A 190 -16.06 10.74 -6.86
N LYS A 191 -15.14 11.06 -7.77
CA LYS A 191 -15.48 11.68 -9.05
C LYS A 191 -16.42 10.82 -9.89
N PHE A 192 -16.28 9.50 -9.82
CA PHE A 192 -17.14 8.54 -10.51
C PHE A 192 -18.26 7.97 -9.63
N ASN A 193 -18.56 8.61 -8.48
CA ASN A 193 -19.59 8.19 -7.54
C ASN A 193 -19.47 6.73 -7.02
N ILE A 194 -18.26 6.17 -7.04
CA ILE A 194 -17.96 4.88 -6.46
C ILE A 194 -17.19 5.04 -5.13
N LYS A 195 -17.11 3.95 -4.37
CA LYS A 195 -16.41 3.93 -3.08
C LYS A 195 -15.24 2.96 -3.06
N ASP A 196 -15.48 1.76 -3.57
CA ASP A 196 -14.52 0.67 -3.65
C ASP A 196 -14.30 0.37 -5.15
N SER A 197 -13.06 0.08 -5.55
CA SER A 197 -12.69 -0.13 -6.96
C SER A 197 -13.09 -1.50 -7.49
N GLY A 198 -13.30 -2.47 -6.59
CA GLY A 198 -13.67 -3.84 -6.93
C GLY A 198 -13.89 -4.72 -5.70
N HIS A 199 -14.10 -6.02 -5.93
CA HIS A 199 -14.30 -7.04 -4.89
C HIS A 199 -13.44 -8.30 -5.11
N ILE A 200 -12.35 -8.16 -5.87
CA ILE A 200 -11.50 -9.29 -6.27
C ILE A 200 -10.80 -9.94 -5.08
N ILE A 201 -10.41 -9.15 -4.07
CA ILE A 201 -9.70 -9.66 -2.90
C ILE A 201 -10.72 -9.90 -1.77
N PRO A 202 -10.96 -11.18 -1.37
CA PRO A 202 -11.93 -11.51 -0.35
C PRO A 202 -11.66 -10.74 0.95
N GLY A 203 -12.68 -10.04 1.43
CA GLY A 203 -12.59 -9.20 2.63
C GLY A 203 -11.87 -7.85 2.44
N HIS A 204 -11.10 -7.63 1.36
CA HIS A 204 -10.23 -6.45 1.21
C HIS A 204 -10.62 -5.48 0.09
N GLY A 205 -11.57 -5.84 -0.77
CA GLY A 205 -12.04 -4.98 -1.85
C GLY A 205 -11.25 -5.19 -3.14
N GLY A 206 -10.95 -4.11 -3.84
CA GLY A 206 -10.26 -4.16 -5.12
C GLY A 206 -8.73 -4.25 -4.99
N VAL A 207 -8.08 -4.72 -6.05
CA VAL A 207 -6.62 -4.69 -6.21
C VAL A 207 -6.11 -3.25 -6.21
N LEU A 208 -6.81 -2.33 -6.89
CA LEU A 208 -6.46 -0.90 -6.92
C LEU A 208 -6.56 -0.29 -5.51
N ASP A 209 -7.54 -0.68 -4.70
CA ASP A 209 -7.67 -0.23 -3.31
C ASP A 209 -6.59 -0.79 -2.37
N ARG A 210 -5.84 -1.82 -2.77
CA ARG A 210 -4.76 -2.42 -1.97
C ARG A 210 -3.37 -1.92 -2.36
N PHE A 211 -3.21 -1.51 -3.61
CA PHE A 211 -1.93 -1.10 -4.19
C PHE A 211 -1.95 0.37 -4.67
N ASP A 212 -2.91 1.18 -4.20
CA ASP A 212 -3.00 2.60 -4.52
C ASP A 212 -1.77 3.38 -4.06
N SER A 213 -1.20 3.05 -2.91
CA SER A 213 0.01 3.66 -2.35
C SER A 213 1.17 3.63 -3.34
N ILE A 214 1.36 2.49 -4.04
CA ILE A 214 2.44 2.26 -4.99
C ILE A 214 2.44 3.25 -6.15
N ILE A 215 1.26 3.76 -6.56
CA ILE A 215 1.11 4.61 -7.75
C ILE A 215 2.01 5.84 -7.69
N LEU A 216 2.06 6.53 -6.54
CA LEU A 216 2.94 7.68 -6.36
C LEU A 216 4.25 7.32 -5.64
N THR A 217 4.29 6.27 -4.82
CA THR A 217 5.51 5.97 -4.05
C THR A 217 6.58 5.26 -4.88
N ALA A 218 6.24 4.40 -5.84
CA ALA A 218 7.25 3.68 -6.61
C ALA A 218 8.14 4.59 -7.47
N PRO A 219 7.62 5.60 -8.20
CA PRO A 219 8.47 6.51 -8.95
C PRO A 219 9.41 7.32 -8.05
N VAL A 220 8.92 7.77 -6.90
CA VAL A 220 9.77 8.51 -5.94
C VAL A 220 10.82 7.59 -5.33
N PHE A 221 10.44 6.38 -4.95
CA PHE A 221 11.35 5.37 -4.42
C PHE A 221 12.44 5.00 -5.43
N PHE A 222 12.08 4.85 -6.71
CA PHE A 222 13.04 4.64 -7.80
C PHE A 222 14.06 5.77 -7.91
N CYS A 223 13.60 7.03 -7.91
CA CYS A 223 14.50 8.18 -7.92
C CYS A 223 15.42 8.19 -6.69
N ILE A 224 14.90 7.88 -5.51
CA ILE A 224 15.71 7.80 -4.28
C ILE A 224 16.78 6.72 -4.44
N ASN A 225 16.42 5.50 -4.87
CA ASN A 225 17.37 4.40 -4.98
C ASN A 225 18.49 4.66 -6.01
N ILE A 226 18.21 5.37 -7.11
CA ILE A 226 19.20 5.67 -8.15
C ILE A 226 20.10 6.86 -7.79
N TYR A 227 19.53 7.93 -7.21
CA TYR A 227 20.26 9.19 -7.01
C TYR A 227 20.82 9.36 -5.59
N LEU A 228 20.38 8.54 -4.63
CA LEU A 228 20.83 8.55 -3.24
C LEU A 228 21.43 7.18 -2.88
#